data_AF-A0A6J4P7E0-F1
#
_entry.id   AF-A0A6J4P7E0-F1
#
_cell.length_a   1.000
_cell.length_b   1.000
_cell.length_c   1.000
_cell.angle_alpha   90.00
_cell.angle_beta   90.00
_cell.angle_gamma   90.00
#
_symmetry.space_group_name_H-M   'P 1'
#
loop_
_entity.id
_entity.type
_entity.pdbx_description
1 polymer ?
#
loop_
_entity_poly.entity_id
_entity_poly.type
_entity_poly.pdbx_seq_one_letter_code
_entity_poly.pdbx_strand_id
1 'polypeptide(L)'
;MPEQQLHEATLVGQAPAEAPSLEPFQHSEPLTLGVELELQLVNTHDYDLAPYSDEMLRLMSKLDLPGSVVPEMTSSMIEVSTGVCASAQHVLDELGQLRDGLVRCADKLNIAVVGGGTHPFQQWHEQRIYDRPRFRELSELYGYLSKQFTIFGQHVHVGCPSADAALLMLHRMSRYIPHFIALSASSPFVQGQDTQFDSARLNSVF
;
A
#
# COMPACT_ATOMS: atom_id res chain seq x y z
N MET A 1 -38.01 56.00 -22.71
CA MET A 1 -37.80 54.73 -22.00
C MET A 1 -36.87 53.89 -22.86
N PRO A 2 -35.73 53.43 -22.33
CA PRO A 2 -34.44 53.43 -23.04
C PRO A 2 -34.13 52.15 -23.83
N GLU A 3 -33.16 52.31 -24.73
CA GLU A 3 -32.50 51.30 -25.56
C GLU A 3 -31.93 50.14 -24.73
N GLN A 4 -32.21 48.90 -25.15
CA GLN A 4 -31.61 47.70 -24.60
C GLN A 4 -30.17 47.54 -25.13
N GLN A 5 -29.20 47.78 -24.26
CA GLN A 5 -27.80 47.40 -24.47
C GLN A 5 -27.67 45.87 -24.40
N LEU A 6 -27.31 45.26 -25.52
CA LEU A 6 -26.80 43.89 -25.59
C LEU A 6 -25.45 43.84 -24.86
N HIS A 7 -25.40 43.16 -23.71
CA HIS A 7 -24.14 42.78 -23.07
C HIS A 7 -23.57 41.58 -23.83
N GLU A 8 -22.48 41.80 -24.58
CA GLU A 8 -21.60 40.72 -25.02
C GLU A 8 -20.95 40.10 -23.79
N ALA A 9 -21.32 38.85 -23.50
CA ALA A 9 -20.62 38.05 -22.51
C ALA A 9 -19.27 37.63 -23.09
N THR A 10 -18.23 38.40 -22.77
CA THR A 10 -16.84 38.00 -23.00
C THR A 10 -16.57 36.70 -22.26
N LEU A 11 -16.54 35.59 -22.98
CA LEU A 11 -15.99 34.33 -22.49
C LEU A 11 -14.49 34.53 -22.28
N VAL A 12 -14.12 34.90 -21.05
CA VAL A 12 -12.74 34.85 -20.59
C VAL A 12 -12.37 33.37 -20.54
N GLY A 13 -11.67 32.90 -21.57
CA GLY A 13 -11.11 31.56 -21.61
C GLY A 13 -10.27 31.34 -20.35
N GLN A 14 -10.66 30.37 -19.53
CA GLN A 14 -9.80 29.87 -18.48
C GLN A 14 -8.49 29.42 -19.12
N ALA A 15 -7.37 29.94 -18.62
CA ALA A 15 -6.05 29.45 -18.99
C ALA A 15 -6.02 27.92 -18.77
N PRO A 16 -5.37 27.16 -19.67
CA PRO A 16 -5.20 25.73 -19.46
C PRO A 16 -4.53 25.53 -18.10
N ALA A 17 -5.08 24.62 -17.29
CA ALA A 17 -4.47 24.23 -16.02
C ALA A 17 -2.99 23.87 -16.28
N GLU A 18 -2.08 24.48 -15.52
CA GLU A 18 -0.65 24.15 -15.60
C GLU A 18 -0.51 22.63 -15.47
N ALA A 19 0.19 22.02 -16.43
CA ALA A 19 0.56 20.62 -16.33
C ALA A 19 1.34 20.44 -15.01
N PRO A 20 1.04 19.41 -14.20
CA PRO A 20 1.70 19.23 -12.92
C PRO A 20 3.22 19.16 -13.15
N SER A 21 3.94 20.11 -12.57
CA SER A 21 5.40 20.11 -12.57
C SER A 21 5.89 19.02 -11.61
N LEU A 22 6.89 18.25 -12.04
CA LEU A 22 7.51 17.25 -11.17
C LEU A 22 8.26 17.97 -10.04
N GLU A 23 8.06 17.51 -8.81
CA GLU A 23 8.79 18.04 -7.67
C GLU A 23 10.30 17.77 -7.80
N PRO A 24 11.17 18.66 -7.26
CA PRO A 24 12.61 18.41 -7.22
C PRO A 24 12.93 17.13 -6.43
N PHE A 25 13.91 16.36 -6.91
CA PHE A 25 14.36 15.16 -6.21
C PHE A 25 14.97 15.51 -4.85
N GLN A 26 14.43 14.94 -3.78
CA GLN A 26 14.91 15.20 -2.42
C GLN A 26 16.24 14.50 -2.16
N HIS A 27 17.17 15.21 -1.52
CA HIS A 27 18.44 14.63 -1.12
C HIS A 27 18.23 13.62 0.02
N SER A 28 18.78 12.42 -0.12
CA SER A 28 18.75 11.37 0.91
C SER A 28 20.17 10.90 1.23
N GLU A 29 20.42 10.55 2.48
CA GLU A 29 21.65 9.85 2.84
C GLU A 29 21.74 8.51 2.08
N PRO A 30 22.84 8.21 1.36
CA PRO A 30 22.95 7.03 0.53
C PRO A 30 22.75 5.73 1.32
N LEU A 31 22.03 4.77 0.73
CA LEU A 31 21.84 3.41 1.25
C LEU A 31 21.09 3.32 2.58
N THR A 32 20.44 4.41 3.01
CA THR A 32 19.38 4.30 4.01
C THR A 32 18.23 3.46 3.48
N LEU A 33 17.46 2.85 4.39
CA LEU A 33 16.40 1.91 4.09
C LEU A 33 15.08 2.39 4.72
N GLY A 34 13.99 2.27 3.99
CA GLY A 34 12.63 2.26 4.54
C GLY A 34 11.92 0.99 4.08
N VAL A 35 11.21 0.30 4.96
CA VAL A 35 10.48 -0.92 4.61
C VAL A 35 9.02 -0.76 4.96
N GLU A 36 8.17 -1.11 4.00
CA GLU A 36 6.72 -1.16 4.15
C GLU A 36 6.24 -2.61 3.99
N LEU A 37 5.28 -3.01 4.80
CA LEU A 37 4.62 -4.30 4.73
C LEU A 37 3.11 -4.08 4.74
N GLU A 38 2.45 -4.54 3.68
CA GLU A 38 1.00 -4.68 3.66
C GLU A 38 0.64 -6.02 4.31
N LEU A 39 -0.18 -5.98 5.36
CA LEU A 39 -0.51 -7.12 6.18
C LEU A 39 -2.01 -7.37 6.21
N GLN A 40 -2.35 -8.64 6.31
CA GLN A 40 -3.71 -9.16 6.36
C GLN A 40 -4.21 -9.21 7.80
N LEU A 41 -5.39 -8.68 8.05
CA LEU A 41 -6.14 -8.90 9.28
C LEU A 41 -7.11 -10.07 9.04
N VAL A 42 -6.99 -11.14 9.83
CA VAL A 42 -7.83 -12.34 9.68
C VAL A 42 -8.54 -12.70 10.98
N ASN A 43 -9.74 -13.24 10.85
CA ASN A 43 -10.52 -13.73 11.98
C ASN A 43 -9.90 -15.03 12.52
N THR A 44 -9.78 -15.19 13.84
CA THR A 44 -9.19 -16.41 14.42
C THR A 44 -10.12 -17.63 14.42
N HIS A 45 -11.39 -17.48 14.03
CA HIS A 45 -12.35 -18.57 13.96
C HIS A 45 -12.36 -19.29 12.60
N ASP A 46 -12.44 -18.53 11.51
CA ASP A 46 -12.53 -19.05 10.13
C ASP A 46 -11.31 -18.68 9.26
N TYR A 47 -10.40 -17.86 9.78
CA TYR A 47 -9.21 -17.36 9.09
C TYR A 47 -9.49 -16.52 7.85
N ASP A 48 -10.71 -16.04 7.65
CA ASP A 48 -11.02 -15.13 6.55
C ASP A 48 -10.65 -13.68 6.88
N LEU A 49 -10.53 -12.84 5.84
CA LEU A 49 -10.18 -11.43 6.00
C LEU A 49 -11.24 -10.70 6.85
N ALA A 50 -10.77 -10.01 7.89
CA ALA A 50 -11.60 -9.39 8.90
C ALA A 50 -11.49 -7.86 8.83
N PRO A 51 -12.62 -7.12 8.73
CA PRO A 51 -12.61 -5.67 8.45
C PRO A 51 -12.35 -4.82 9.71
N TYR A 52 -11.21 -5.03 10.38
CA TYR A 52 -10.85 -4.42 11.67
C TYR A 52 -9.74 -3.35 11.60
N SER A 53 -9.42 -2.84 10.40
CA SER A 53 -8.36 -1.83 10.23
C SER A 53 -8.57 -0.59 11.11
N ASP A 54 -9.79 -0.05 11.20
CA ASP A 54 -10.09 1.14 12.02
C ASP A 54 -9.85 0.89 13.51
N GLU A 55 -10.34 -0.24 14.03
CA GLU A 55 -10.13 -0.62 15.43
C GLU A 55 -8.65 -0.87 15.72
N MET A 56 -7.95 -1.54 14.81
CA MET A 56 -6.51 -1.79 14.90
C MET A 56 -5.74 -0.47 14.97
N LEU A 57 -5.98 0.45 14.04
CA LEU A 57 -5.34 1.77 13.99
C LEU A 57 -5.61 2.58 15.26
N ARG A 58 -6.85 2.55 15.77
CA ARG A 58 -7.21 3.21 17.03
C ARG A 58 -6.48 2.65 18.25
N LEU A 59 -6.15 1.35 18.26
CA LEU A 59 -5.36 0.76 19.33
C LEU A 59 -3.87 1.05 19.16
N MET A 60 -3.35 0.94 17.93
CA MET A 60 -1.95 1.20 17.61
C MET A 60 -1.55 2.66 17.86
N SER A 61 -2.44 3.63 17.59
CA SER A 61 -2.17 5.06 17.84
C SER A 61 -1.96 5.43 19.31
N LYS A 62 -2.24 4.51 20.24
CA LYS A 62 -1.99 4.68 21.68
C LYS A 62 -0.62 4.19 22.11
N LEU A 63 0.12 3.54 21.21
CA LEU A 63 1.45 3.02 21.45
C LEU A 63 2.47 4.01 20.89
N ASP A 64 3.58 4.20 21.61
CA ASP A 64 4.74 4.90 21.11
C ASP A 64 5.64 3.87 20.41
N LEU A 65 5.55 3.82 19.07
CA LEU A 65 6.25 2.86 18.22
C LEU A 65 7.04 3.59 17.14
N PRO A 66 8.16 3.04 16.69
CA PRO A 66 8.87 3.58 15.54
C PRO A 66 8.02 3.44 14.27
N GLY A 67 8.26 4.30 13.28
CA GLY A 67 7.61 4.22 11.98
C GLY A 67 6.13 4.65 12.00
N SER A 68 5.32 4.03 11.14
CA SER A 68 3.89 4.34 11.05
C SER A 68 3.03 3.11 10.73
N VAL A 69 1.75 3.20 11.06
CA VAL A 69 0.73 2.22 10.70
C VAL A 69 -0.44 2.99 10.09
N VAL A 70 -0.79 2.65 8.86
CA VAL A 70 -1.81 3.37 8.08
C VAL A 70 -2.84 2.38 7.51
N PRO A 71 -4.08 2.83 7.25
CA PRO A 71 -5.03 2.00 6.52
C PRO A 71 -4.62 1.89 5.06
N GLU A 72 -4.96 0.77 4.45
CA GLU A 72 -4.76 0.53 3.02
C GLU A 72 -6.10 0.38 2.29
N MET A 73 -6.08 0.03 1.01
CA MET A 73 -7.25 0.02 0.12
C MET A 73 -8.46 -0.79 0.62
N THR A 74 -8.26 -1.84 1.43
CA THR A 74 -9.36 -2.66 1.99
C THR A 74 -9.38 -2.58 3.52
N SER A 75 -10.57 -2.69 4.11
CA SER A 75 -10.73 -2.60 5.57
C SER A 75 -10.09 -3.75 6.36
N SER A 76 -9.66 -4.81 5.66
CA SER A 76 -8.97 -5.99 6.18
C SER A 76 -7.45 -5.91 6.00
N MET A 77 -6.93 -4.80 5.49
CA MET A 77 -5.52 -4.59 5.25
C MET A 77 -5.01 -3.40 6.08
N ILE A 78 -3.79 -3.54 6.57
CA ILE A 78 -3.03 -2.45 7.16
C ILE A 78 -1.66 -2.40 6.50
N GLU A 79 -1.10 -1.22 6.35
CA GLU A 79 0.29 -1.03 5.97
C GLU A 79 1.07 -0.60 7.22
N VAL A 80 2.21 -1.24 7.46
CA VAL A 80 3.21 -0.76 8.41
C VAL A 80 4.45 -0.31 7.68
N SER A 81 5.05 0.79 8.12
CA SER A 81 6.30 1.30 7.56
C SER A 81 7.29 1.63 8.66
N THR A 82 8.57 1.34 8.42
CA THR A 82 9.67 1.80 9.29
C THR A 82 9.91 3.30 9.12
N GLY A 83 10.69 3.88 10.02
CA GLY A 83 11.38 5.14 9.74
C GLY A 83 12.47 4.97 8.68
N VAL A 84 13.32 6.00 8.57
CA VAL A 84 14.53 5.95 7.74
C VAL A 84 15.64 5.27 8.52
N CYS A 85 15.90 4.00 8.20
CA CYS A 85 16.87 3.16 8.88
C CYS A 85 18.24 3.22 8.21
N ALA A 86 19.30 3.15 9.02
CA ALA A 86 20.69 3.17 8.54
C ALA A 86 21.26 1.78 8.15
N SER A 87 20.56 0.70 8.47
CA SER A 87 20.99 -0.67 8.18
C SER A 87 19.83 -1.66 8.19
N ALA A 88 20.05 -2.86 7.64
CA ALA A 88 19.06 -3.94 7.69
C ALA A 88 18.76 -4.41 9.12
N GLN A 89 19.74 -4.35 10.04
CA GLN A 89 19.50 -4.66 11.45
C GLN A 89 18.56 -3.63 12.08
N HIS A 90 18.76 -2.35 11.78
CA HIS A 90 17.89 -1.28 12.27
C HIS A 90 16.45 -1.46 11.75
N VAL A 91 16.28 -1.80 10.47
CA VAL A 91 14.96 -2.17 9.92
C VAL A 91 14.32 -3.31 10.71
N LEU A 92 15.08 -4.38 10.98
CA LEU A 92 14.58 -5.55 11.72
C LEU A 92 14.15 -5.18 13.15
N ASP A 93 14.91 -4.31 13.82
CA ASP A 93 14.61 -3.86 15.17
C ASP A 93 13.31 -3.04 15.22
N GLU A 94 13.09 -2.14 14.26
CA GLU A 94 11.83 -1.37 14.16
C GLU A 94 10.63 -2.26 13.80
N LEU A 95 10.78 -3.13 12.79
CA LEU A 95 9.74 -4.09 12.41
C LEU A 95 9.39 -5.05 13.56
N GLY A 96 10.37 -5.42 14.39
CA GLY A 96 10.14 -6.22 15.61
C GLY A 96 9.22 -5.50 16.60
N GLN A 97 9.46 -4.21 16.85
CA GLN A 97 8.62 -3.40 17.74
C GLN A 97 7.20 -3.21 17.18
N LEU A 98 7.09 -2.91 15.88
CA LEU A 98 5.82 -2.79 15.17
C LEU A 98 5.02 -4.09 15.24
N ARG A 99 5.65 -5.24 14.94
CA ARG A 99 5.05 -6.58 15.06
C ARG A 99 4.51 -6.82 16.46
N ASP A 100 5.31 -6.55 17.49
CA ASP A 100 4.89 -6.79 18.87
C ASP A 100 3.70 -5.89 19.28
N GLY A 101 3.66 -4.65 18.76
CA GLY A 101 2.49 -3.77 18.88
C GLY A 101 1.25 -4.35 18.21
N LEU A 102 1.39 -4.78 16.95
CA LEU A 102 0.31 -5.37 16.16
C LEU A 102 -0.28 -6.60 16.84
N VAL A 103 0.56 -7.55 17.29
CA VAL A 103 0.09 -8.77 17.95
C VAL A 103 -0.70 -8.44 19.22
N ARG A 104 -0.19 -7.54 20.08
CA ARG A 104 -0.91 -7.13 21.30
C ARG A 104 -2.25 -6.45 21.01
N CYS A 105 -2.35 -5.71 19.91
CA CYS A 105 -3.61 -5.08 19.50
C CYS A 105 -4.57 -6.10 18.88
N ALA A 106 -4.06 -7.03 18.07
CA ALA A 106 -4.84 -8.11 17.46
C ALA A 106 -5.47 -9.02 18.53
N ASP A 107 -4.72 -9.37 19.57
CA ASP A 107 -5.22 -10.15 20.72
C ASP A 107 -6.46 -9.51 21.38
N LYS A 108 -6.49 -8.17 21.48
CA LYS A 108 -7.64 -7.44 22.05
C LYS A 108 -8.86 -7.44 21.16
N LEU A 109 -8.66 -7.61 19.85
CA LEU A 109 -9.71 -7.62 18.84
C LEU A 109 -10.17 -9.06 18.50
N ASN A 110 -9.51 -10.08 19.04
CA ASN A 110 -9.69 -11.49 18.68
C ASN A 110 -9.51 -11.74 17.16
N ILE A 111 -8.48 -11.11 16.60
CA ILE A 111 -8.04 -11.31 15.21
C ILE A 111 -6.56 -11.71 15.20
N ALA A 112 -6.06 -12.16 14.07
CA ALA A 112 -4.64 -12.36 13.83
C ALA A 112 -4.14 -11.46 12.69
N VAL A 113 -2.82 -11.24 12.66
CA VAL A 113 -2.14 -10.53 11.58
C VAL A 113 -1.28 -11.53 10.83
N VAL A 114 -1.44 -11.60 9.51
CA VAL A 114 -0.68 -12.52 8.65
C VAL A 114 -0.07 -11.78 7.45
N GLY A 115 1.01 -12.33 6.91
CA GLY A 115 1.61 -11.87 5.65
C GLY A 115 1.20 -12.74 4.46
N GLY A 116 1.99 -12.70 3.39
CA GLY A 116 1.77 -13.48 2.16
C GLY A 116 1.14 -12.65 1.06
N GLY A 117 1.48 -12.93 -0.20
CA GLY A 117 1.17 -12.04 -1.32
C GLY A 117 -0.31 -11.98 -1.73
N THR A 118 -1.10 -12.99 -1.35
CA THR A 118 -2.54 -13.11 -1.59
C THR A 118 -3.19 -13.78 -0.39
N HIS A 119 -4.47 -13.49 -0.12
CA HIS A 119 -5.25 -14.30 0.80
C HIS A 119 -5.71 -15.59 0.09
N PRO A 120 -5.46 -16.80 0.63
CA PRO A 120 -5.62 -18.06 -0.12
C PRO A 120 -7.03 -18.33 -0.66
N PHE A 121 -8.07 -17.94 0.08
CA PHE A 121 -9.46 -18.28 -0.25
C PHE A 121 -10.42 -17.09 -0.25
N GLN A 122 -9.91 -15.86 -0.08
CA GLN A 122 -10.75 -14.66 -0.10
C GLN A 122 -11.48 -14.56 -1.44
N GLN A 123 -12.75 -14.18 -1.42
CA GLN A 123 -13.50 -13.79 -2.62
C GLN A 123 -13.54 -12.27 -2.78
N TRP A 124 -13.02 -11.73 -3.88
CA TRP A 124 -12.90 -10.27 -4.09
C TRP A 124 -14.22 -9.52 -3.97
N HIS A 125 -15.35 -10.13 -4.34
CA HIS A 125 -16.66 -9.45 -4.32
C HIS A 125 -17.17 -9.18 -2.89
N GLU A 126 -16.63 -9.88 -1.90
CA GLU A 126 -16.98 -9.74 -0.48
C GLU A 126 -16.15 -8.66 0.21
N GLN A 127 -15.09 -8.18 -0.44
CA GLN A 127 -14.19 -7.18 0.12
C GLN A 127 -14.81 -5.79 0.16
N ARG A 128 -14.56 -5.12 1.30
CA ARG A 128 -14.99 -3.75 1.57
C ARG A 128 -13.81 -2.80 1.35
N ILE A 129 -14.00 -1.88 0.40
CA ILE A 129 -13.04 -0.81 0.13
C ILE A 129 -13.03 0.13 1.33
N TYR A 130 -11.84 0.51 1.78
CA TYR A 130 -11.66 1.43 2.89
C TYR A 130 -12.14 2.84 2.52
N ASP A 131 -12.84 3.51 3.42
CA ASP A 131 -13.58 4.73 3.10
C ASP A 131 -12.70 5.99 3.07
N ARG A 132 -11.87 6.14 2.04
CA ARG A 132 -11.08 7.36 1.75
C ARG A 132 -11.32 7.88 0.34
N PRO A 133 -11.29 9.22 0.11
CA PRO A 133 -11.51 9.81 -1.21
C PRO A 133 -10.65 9.22 -2.32
N ARG A 134 -9.35 9.03 -2.08
CA ARG A 134 -8.40 8.41 -3.03
C ARG A 134 -8.83 7.01 -3.47
N PHE A 135 -9.34 6.19 -2.55
CA PHE A 135 -9.77 4.82 -2.87
C PHE A 135 -11.12 4.79 -3.59
N ARG A 136 -12.00 5.77 -3.33
CA ARG A 136 -13.23 5.96 -4.11
C ARG A 136 -12.92 6.33 -5.56
N GLU A 137 -11.98 7.25 -5.79
CA GLU A 137 -11.52 7.62 -7.13
C GLU A 137 -10.94 6.42 -7.90
N LEU A 138 -10.11 5.60 -7.24
CA LEU A 138 -9.60 4.35 -7.83
C LEU A 138 -10.72 3.34 -8.14
N SER A 139 -11.73 3.23 -7.26
CA SER A 139 -12.89 2.38 -7.49
C SER A 139 -13.76 2.88 -8.65
N GLU A 140 -13.89 4.20 -8.83
CA GLU A 140 -14.60 4.81 -9.95
C GLU A 140 -13.85 4.62 -11.27
N LEU A 141 -12.52 4.72 -11.24
CA LEU A 141 -11.67 4.57 -12.42
C LEU A 141 -11.56 3.11 -12.90
N TYR A 142 -11.39 2.16 -11.97
CA TYR A 142 -11.11 0.75 -12.28
C TYR A 142 -12.32 -0.18 -12.08
N GLY A 143 -13.42 0.30 -11.50
CA GLY A 143 -14.61 -0.50 -11.27
C GLY A 143 -14.32 -1.73 -10.40
N TYR A 144 -14.79 -2.91 -10.82
CA TYR A 144 -14.63 -4.15 -10.06
C TYR A 144 -13.18 -4.62 -9.90
N LEU A 145 -12.26 -4.20 -10.79
CA LEU A 145 -10.84 -4.54 -10.70
C LEU A 145 -10.21 -4.00 -9.41
N SER A 146 -10.72 -2.88 -8.89
CA SER A 146 -10.28 -2.31 -7.61
C SER A 146 -10.37 -3.30 -6.43
N LYS A 147 -11.37 -4.19 -6.45
CA LYS A 147 -11.56 -5.22 -5.42
C LYS A 147 -10.67 -6.45 -5.62
N GLN A 148 -10.28 -6.73 -6.86
CA GLN A 148 -9.35 -7.81 -7.17
C GLN A 148 -7.91 -7.48 -6.76
N PHE A 149 -7.56 -6.20 -6.61
CA PHE A 149 -6.24 -5.76 -6.12
C PHE A 149 -6.03 -5.98 -4.62
N THR A 150 -6.74 -6.92 -3.97
CA THR A 150 -6.45 -7.33 -2.59
C THR A 150 -5.22 -8.28 -2.60
N ILE A 151 -4.08 -7.70 -2.97
CA ILE A 151 -2.76 -8.31 -2.91
C ILE A 151 -1.95 -7.59 -1.82
N PHE A 152 -0.92 -8.25 -1.32
CA PHE A 152 -0.13 -7.73 -0.20
C PHE A 152 1.35 -7.72 -0.59
N GLY A 153 1.98 -6.57 -0.44
CA GLY A 153 3.35 -6.28 -0.83
C GLY A 153 4.31 -6.11 0.35
N GLN A 154 5.58 -6.31 0.04
CA GLN A 154 6.69 -5.74 0.79
C GLN A 154 7.37 -4.72 -0.13
N HIS A 155 7.53 -3.49 0.36
CA HIS A 155 8.23 -2.43 -0.35
C HIS A 155 9.52 -2.09 0.38
N VAL A 156 10.59 -1.85 -0.37
CA VAL A 156 11.90 -1.46 0.17
C VAL A 156 12.37 -0.21 -0.55
N HIS A 157 12.46 0.88 0.20
CA HIS A 157 12.94 2.17 -0.24
C HIS A 157 14.43 2.26 0.05
N VAL A 158 15.21 2.72 -0.92
CA VAL A 158 16.67 2.87 -0.79
C VAL A 158 17.05 4.33 -1.03
N GLY A 159 17.63 4.97 -0.01
CA GLY A 159 18.09 6.35 -0.08
C GLY A 159 19.16 6.54 -1.16
N CYS A 160 18.95 7.54 -2.02
CA CYS A 160 19.87 7.89 -3.11
C CYS A 160 20.27 9.37 -2.99
N PRO A 161 21.55 9.72 -3.22
CA PRO A 161 22.03 11.10 -3.06
C PRO A 161 21.54 12.06 -4.15
N SER A 162 21.08 11.55 -5.29
CA SER A 162 20.59 12.35 -6.41
C SER A 162 19.66 11.56 -7.33
N ALA A 163 18.93 12.27 -8.20
CA ALA A 163 18.06 11.68 -9.22
C ALA A 163 18.83 10.77 -10.18
N ASP A 164 20.01 11.21 -10.65
CA ASP A 164 20.85 10.41 -11.56
C ASP A 164 21.33 9.11 -10.88
N ALA A 165 21.68 9.18 -9.60
CA ALA A 165 22.06 8.00 -8.83
C ALA A 165 20.87 7.04 -8.65
N ALA A 166 19.67 7.58 -8.40
CA ALA A 166 18.44 6.78 -8.28
C ALA A 166 18.09 6.07 -9.60
N LEU A 167 18.18 6.76 -10.75
CA LEU A 167 17.95 6.16 -12.07
C LEU A 167 18.96 5.06 -12.38
N LEU A 168 20.25 5.30 -12.09
CA LEU A 168 21.29 4.29 -12.28
C LEU A 168 21.06 3.07 -11.38
N MET A 169 20.68 3.29 -10.12
CA MET A 169 20.35 2.23 -9.18
C MET A 169 19.17 1.41 -9.70
N LEU A 170 18.07 2.06 -10.09
CA LEU A 170 16.88 1.42 -10.65
C LEU A 170 17.26 0.49 -11.80
N HIS A 171 18.00 0.99 -12.80
CA HIS A 171 18.43 0.19 -13.95
C HIS A 171 19.32 -1.01 -13.57
N ARG A 172 20.17 -0.86 -12.55
CA ARG A 172 21.02 -1.95 -12.08
C ARG A 172 20.20 -3.00 -11.31
N MET A 173 19.27 -2.56 -10.47
CA MET A 173 18.40 -3.42 -9.68
C MET A 173 17.37 -4.17 -10.53
N SER A 174 16.94 -3.62 -11.66
CA SER A 174 15.97 -4.30 -12.54
C SER A 174 16.39 -5.72 -12.95
N ARG A 175 17.70 -5.98 -13.05
CA ARG A 175 18.26 -7.30 -13.38
C ARG A 175 17.99 -8.35 -12.30
N TYR A 176 17.74 -7.91 -11.07
CA TYR A 176 17.49 -8.77 -9.91
C TYR A 176 16.00 -8.94 -9.59
N ILE A 177 15.10 -8.26 -10.30
CA ILE A 177 13.65 -8.40 -10.11
C ILE A 177 13.20 -9.87 -10.08
N PRO A 178 13.60 -10.74 -11.03
CA PRO A 178 13.20 -12.16 -10.98
C PRO A 178 13.70 -12.90 -9.74
N HIS A 179 14.86 -12.51 -9.21
CA HIS A 179 15.44 -13.12 -8.01
C HIS A 179 14.65 -12.71 -6.76
N PHE A 180 14.29 -11.44 -6.64
CA PHE A 180 13.46 -10.97 -5.54
C PHE A 180 12.07 -11.59 -5.57
N ILE A 181 11.48 -11.74 -6.76
CA ILE A 181 10.19 -12.43 -6.93
C ILE A 181 10.30 -13.88 -6.46
N ALA A 182 11.30 -14.64 -6.93
CA ALA A 182 11.48 -16.04 -6.56
C ALA A 182 11.74 -16.22 -5.06
N LEU A 183 12.56 -15.36 -4.45
CA LEU A 183 12.91 -15.44 -3.03
C LEU A 183 11.76 -15.02 -2.10
N SER A 184 10.86 -14.15 -2.56
CA SER A 184 9.71 -13.65 -1.78
C SER A 184 8.38 -14.33 -2.12
N ALA A 185 8.41 -15.35 -2.98
CA ALA A 185 7.22 -16.05 -3.43
C ALA A 185 6.43 -16.63 -2.24
N SER A 186 5.18 -16.19 -2.12
CA SER A 186 4.33 -16.45 -0.95
C SER A 186 2.84 -16.31 -1.28
N SER A 187 2.46 -16.58 -2.53
CA SER A 187 1.06 -16.46 -3.00
C SER A 187 0.66 -17.57 -3.97
N PRO A 188 0.74 -18.86 -3.59
CA PRO A 188 0.38 -19.94 -4.51
C PRO A 188 -1.12 -20.15 -4.69
N PHE A 189 -1.95 -19.65 -3.76
CA PHE A 189 -3.40 -19.80 -3.78
C PHE A 189 -4.11 -18.48 -4.03
N VAL A 190 -5.19 -18.53 -4.82
CA VAL A 190 -6.11 -17.41 -5.05
C VAL A 190 -7.54 -17.96 -5.09
N GLN A 191 -8.46 -17.36 -4.33
CA GLN A 191 -9.89 -17.73 -4.29
C GLN A 191 -10.17 -19.22 -4.04
N GLY A 192 -9.30 -19.88 -3.27
CA GLY A 192 -9.44 -21.28 -2.85
C GLY A 192 -8.78 -22.25 -3.82
N GLN A 193 -8.16 -21.76 -4.90
CA GLN A 193 -7.57 -22.57 -5.95
C GLN A 193 -6.05 -22.43 -5.96
N ASP A 194 -5.38 -23.57 -6.14
CA ASP A 194 -3.96 -23.61 -6.43
C ASP A 194 -3.73 -23.04 -7.85
N THR A 195 -3.00 -21.93 -7.92
CA THR A 195 -2.74 -21.22 -9.17
C THR A 195 -1.66 -21.87 -10.03
N GLN A 196 -0.92 -22.84 -9.49
CA GLN A 196 0.31 -23.40 -10.06
C GLN A 196 1.48 -22.39 -10.21
N PHE A 197 1.35 -21.19 -9.63
CA PHE A 197 2.45 -20.24 -9.46
C PHE A 197 2.95 -20.28 -8.02
N ASP A 198 4.25 -20.08 -7.79
CA ASP A 198 4.74 -19.82 -6.42
C ASP A 198 4.36 -18.40 -5.95
N SER A 199 4.18 -17.47 -6.89
CA SER A 199 3.82 -16.08 -6.65
C SER A 199 2.74 -15.59 -7.61
N ALA A 200 1.48 -15.85 -7.31
CA ALA A 200 0.35 -15.39 -8.10
C ALA A 200 0.12 -13.88 -8.03
N ARG A 201 0.58 -13.18 -6.97
CA ARG A 201 0.27 -11.74 -6.75
C ARG A 201 0.60 -10.85 -7.95
N LEU A 202 1.65 -11.19 -8.72
CA LEU A 202 2.08 -10.44 -9.89
C LEU A 202 1.12 -10.57 -11.09
N ASN A 203 0.29 -11.61 -11.07
CA ASN A 203 -0.63 -11.99 -12.14
C ASN A 203 -2.09 -12.08 -11.65
N SER A 204 -2.40 -11.61 -10.42
CA SER A 204 -3.71 -11.79 -9.78
C SER A 204 -4.79 -10.83 -10.29
N VAL A 205 -4.51 -10.10 -11.37
CA VAL A 205 -5.45 -9.21 -12.05
C VAL A 205 -5.93 -9.95 -13.29
N PHE A 206 -7.16 -10.46 -13.27
CA PHE A 206 -7.79 -11.20 -14.36
C PHE A 206 -8.78 -10.32 -15.12
#